data_AF-A0A378Y8K7-F1
#
_entry.id   AF-A0A378Y8K7-F1
#
_cell.length_a   1.000
_cell.length_b   1.000
_cell.length_c   1.000
_cell.angle_alpha   90.00
_cell.angle_beta   90.00
_cell.angle_gamma   90.00
#
_symmetry.space_group_name_H-M   'P 1'
#
loop_
_entity.id
_entity.type
_entity.pdbx_description
1 polymer ?
#
loop_
_entity_poly.entity_id
_entity_poly.type
_entity_poly.pdbx_seq_one_letter_code
_entity_poly.pdbx_strand_id
1 'polypeptide(L)' 'MNSDADRDPEPPRRKKLSVAEAARLARVFGDTLPATTRDERTPEPNSGASDDWLRSQVPPHHG' A
#
# COMPACT_ATOMS: atom_id res chain seq x y z
N MET A 1 21.36 27.74 -4.44
CA MET A 1 20.95 26.40 -4.94
C MET A 1 19.98 25.83 -3.92
N ASN A 2 18.72 25.60 -4.30
CA ASN A 2 17.66 25.17 -3.37
C ASN A 2 17.71 23.65 -3.17
N SER A 3 17.70 23.23 -1.91
CA SER A 3 17.66 21.83 -1.49
C SER A 3 16.21 21.35 -1.39
N ASP A 4 15.63 20.94 -2.52
CA ASP A 4 14.26 20.40 -2.62
C ASP A 4 14.24 18.86 -2.74
N ALA A 5 15.32 18.17 -2.36
CA ALA A 5 15.52 16.74 -2.66
C ALA A 5 15.07 15.75 -1.57
N ASP A 6 14.70 16.21 -0.36
CA ASP A 6 14.30 15.35 0.77
C ASP A 6 12.78 15.38 1.04
N ARG A 7 11.95 15.65 0.02
CA ARG A 7 10.50 15.56 0.18
C ARG A 7 10.06 14.11 -0.01
N ASP A 8 10.02 13.35 1.08
CA ASP A 8 9.29 12.08 1.14
C ASP A 8 7.91 12.28 0.47
N PRO A 9 7.48 11.38 -0.44
CA PRO A 9 6.16 11.48 -1.01
C PRO A 9 5.15 11.32 0.13
N GLU A 10 4.39 12.39 0.40
CA GLU A 10 3.26 12.33 1.33
C GLU A 10 2.40 11.11 0.96
N PRO A 11 2.04 10.25 1.94
CA PRO A 11 1.23 9.08 1.67
C PRO A 11 -0.07 9.52 0.98
N PRO A 12 -0.58 8.75 0.01
CA PRO A 12 -1.76 9.15 -0.75
C PRO A 12 -2.90 9.40 0.23
N ARG A 13 -3.32 10.67 0.33
CA ARG A 13 -4.42 11.07 1.20
C ARG A 13 -5.65 10.25 0.79
N ARG A 14 -6.18 9.45 1.72
CA ARG A 14 -7.44 8.71 1.51
C ARG A 14 -8.49 9.69 0.99
N LYS A 15 -8.89 9.51 -0.27
CA LYS A 15 -9.92 10.33 -0.90
C LYS A 15 -11.20 10.15 -0.08
N LYS A 16 -11.82 11.26 0.34
CA LYS A 16 -13.13 11.20 0.99
C LYS A 16 -14.15 10.73 -0.04
N LEU A 17 -14.97 9.76 0.32
CA LEU A 17 -16.06 9.28 -0.52
C LEU A 17 -17.07 10.40 -0.75
N SER A 18 -17.63 10.47 -1.95
CA SER A 18 -18.78 11.34 -2.20
C SER A 18 -20.04 10.77 -1.51
N VAL A 19 -21.05 11.62 -1.29
CA VAL A 19 -22.31 11.18 -0.65
C VAL A 19 -23.00 10.08 -1.46
N ALA A 20 -23.02 10.20 -2.80
CA ALA A 20 -23.61 9.21 -3.68
C ALA A 20 -22.87 7.86 -3.60
N GLU A 21 -21.55 7.91 -3.50
CA GLU A 21 -20.70 6.71 -3.40
C GLU A 21 -20.85 6.03 -2.04
N ALA A 22 -20.92 6.79 -0.95
CA ALA A 22 -21.24 6.27 0.38
C ALA A 22 -22.63 5.61 0.42
N ALA A 23 -23.66 6.22 -0.18
CA ALA A 23 -25.00 5.64 -0.25
C ALA A 23 -25.03 4.34 -1.07
N ARG A 24 -24.28 4.28 -2.18
CA ARG A 24 -24.16 3.07 -3.00
C ARG A 24 -23.51 1.93 -2.22
N LEU A 25 -22.43 2.22 -1.49
CA LEU A 25 -21.76 1.24 -0.65
C LEU A 25 -22.66 0.77 0.49
N ALA A 26 -23.37 1.69 1.16
CA ALA A 26 -24.29 1.34 2.25
C ALA A 26 -25.44 0.44 1.81
N ARG A 27 -25.92 0.58 0.56
CA ARG A 27 -26.95 -0.33 0.03
C ARG A 27 -26.47 -1.78 -0.10
N VAL A 28 -25.16 -2.00 -0.26
CA VAL A 28 -24.58 -3.34 -0.43
C VAL A 28 -24.01 -3.88 0.89
N PHE A 29 -23.26 -3.03 1.61
CA PHE A 29 -22.47 -3.42 2.78
C PHE A 29 -23.04 -2.91 4.11
N GLY A 30 -24.03 -2.02 4.09
CA GLY A 30 -24.48 -1.28 5.27
C GLY A 30 -23.49 -0.17 5.68
N ASP A 31 -23.65 0.34 6.90
CA ASP A 31 -22.89 1.52 7.37
C ASP A 31 -21.41 1.21 7.67
N THR A 32 -21.06 -0.07 7.84
CA THR A 32 -19.69 -0.50 8.17
C THR A 32 -19.06 -1.19 6.97
N LEU A 33 -17.92 -0.66 6.51
CA LEU A 33 -17.16 -1.25 5.41
C LEU A 33 -16.17 -2.31 5.93
N PRO A 34 -15.99 -3.43 5.22
CA PRO A 34 -14.94 -4.38 5.54
C PRO A 34 -13.55 -3.72 5.37
N ALA A 35 -12.61 -4.10 6.23
CA ALA A 35 -11.22 -3.67 6.12
C ALA A 35 -10.49 -4.55 5.11
N THR A 36 -9.68 -3.94 4.24
CA THR A 36 -8.75 -4.67 3.38
C THR A 36 -7.49 -5.06 4.15
N THR A 37 -6.95 -6.24 3.86
CA THR A 37 -5.71 -6.74 4.45
C THR A 37 -4.49 -6.13 3.73
N ARG A 38 -3.28 -6.45 4.21
CA ARG A 38 -2.03 -5.89 3.67
C ARG A 38 -1.68 -6.46 2.30
N ASP A 39 -2.00 -7.72 2.05
CA ASP A 39 -1.72 -8.44 0.80
C ASP A 39 -2.56 -7.96 -0.39
N GLU A 40 -3.76 -7.41 -0.14
CA GLU A 40 -4.62 -6.82 -1.17
C GLU A 40 -4.20 -5.39 -1.57
N ARG A 41 -3.32 -4.74 -0.78
CA ARG A 41 -2.87 -3.38 -1.04
C ARG A 41 -1.65 -3.41 -1.92
N THR A 42 -1.62 -2.55 -2.94
CA THR A 42 -0.40 -2.30 -3.70
C THR A 42 0.70 -1.89 -2.72
N PRO A 43 1.87 -2.55 -2.72
CA PRO A 43 2.97 -2.15 -1.86
C PRO A 43 3.36 -0.71 -2.21
N GLU A 44 3.48 0.13 -1.18
CA GLU A 44 4.02 1.48 -1.33
C GLU A 44 5.40 1.40 -2.00
N PRO A 45 5.77 2.36 -2.85
CA PRO A 45 7.09 2.39 -3.45
C PRO A 45 8.12 2.52 -2.33
N ASN A 46 8.80 1.40 -2.07
CA ASN A 46 9.94 1.23 -1.17
C ASN A 46 9.63 0.94 0.31
N SER A 47 9.38 -0.33 0.62
CA SER A 47 9.77 -0.89 1.93
C SER A 47 9.78 -2.42 1.93
N GLY A 48 10.97 -3.03 1.91
CA GLY A 48 11.18 -4.13 2.86
C GLY A 48 11.91 -5.41 2.44
N ALA A 49 12.36 -5.59 1.21
CA ALA A 49 13.33 -6.65 0.92
C ALA A 49 14.44 -6.10 0.04
N SER A 50 15.60 -5.81 0.64
CA SER A 50 16.82 -5.60 -0.16
C SER A 50 17.03 -6.86 -1.00
N ASP A 51 17.47 -6.66 -2.23
CA ASP A 51 17.89 -7.73 -3.13
C ASP A 51 18.92 -8.67 -2.45
N ASP A 52 19.68 -8.15 -1.48
CA ASP A 52 20.59 -8.91 -0.64
C ASP A 52 19.89 -9.91 0.29
N TRP A 53 18.73 -9.55 0.86
CA TRP A 53 17.94 -10.49 1.65
C TRP A 53 17.46 -11.64 0.77
N LEU A 54 16.99 -11.36 -0.45
CA LEU A 54 16.54 -12.39 -1.39
C LEU A 54 17.68 -13.34 -1.80
N ARG A 55 18.88 -12.80 -2.09
CA ARG A 55 20.06 -13.61 -2.42
C ARG A 55 20.52 -14.48 -1.25
N SER A 56 20.34 -14.03 -0.01
CA SER A 56 20.67 -14.82 1.19
C SER A 56 19.76 -16.03 1.41
N GLN A 57 18.60 -16.09 0.74
CA GLN A 57 17.63 -17.18 0.88
C GLN A 57 17.83 -18.32 -0.13
N VAL A 58 18.91 -18.31 -0.92
CA VAL A 58 19.18 -19.40 -1.89
C VAL A 58 19.58 -20.69 -1.13
N PRO A 59 18.84 -21.80 -1.28
CA PRO A 59 19.18 -23.07 -0.63
C PRO A 59 20.54 -23.63 -1.08
N PRO A 60 21.31 -24.27 -0.18
CA PRO A 60 22.69 -24.70 -0.43
C PRO A 60 22.84 -25.88 -1.41
N HIS A 61 21.74 -26.42 -1.93
CA HIS A 61 21.72 -27.57 -2.85
C HIS A 61 21.16 -27.20 -4.23
N HIS A 62 21.26 -25.93 -4.62
CA HIS A 62 21.19 -25.58 -6.05
C HIS A 62 22.57 -25.77 -6.69
N GLY A 63 22.80 -27.02 -7.11
CA GLY A 63 23.87 -27.46 -8.00
C GLY A 63 23.36 -28.64 -8.82
#